data_AF-A0A0F8RSL1-F1
#
_entry.id   AF-A0A0F8RSL1-F1
#
_cell.length_a   1.000
_cell.length_b   1.000
_cell.length_c   1.000
_cell.angle_alpha   90.00
_cell.angle_beta   90.00
_cell.angle_gamma   90.00
#
_symmetry.space_group_name_H-M   'P 1'
#
loop_
_entity.id
_entity.type
_entity.pdbx_description
1 polymer ?
#
loop_
_entity_poly.entity_id
_entity_poly.type
_entity_poly.pdbx_seq_one_letter_code
_entity_poly.pdbx_strand_id
1 'polypeptide(L)'
;MTRREEFYFHPQDSKFHKEITVFPIKNEDGTILRYFDSKGSREHYILPNKIISKDLDIMSLIKMLDRNSFFFVIHAEIVGIVTVADLRKGAVRMFFYLLLYRLENQMKTFFKERISEEKFIELAKPKCRSQNKVYELSVFEECSFYDYLVALKNYDAFKQKHGLSIRDIEQFGGLDKFRNWIMHPSREEVKVKIDSDLEYNRYLFKQLDRIQKLETLLKNI
;
A
#
# COMPACT_ATOMS: atom_id res chain seq x y z
N MET A 1 -21.52 25.17 -19.96
CA MET A 1 -20.55 25.62 -18.94
C MET A 1 -21.19 25.45 -17.58
N THR A 2 -20.89 24.37 -16.88
CA THR A 2 -21.40 24.11 -15.52
C THR A 2 -20.69 25.03 -14.54
N ARG A 3 -21.45 25.77 -13.71
CA ARG A 3 -20.93 26.62 -12.63
C ARG A 3 -19.96 25.79 -11.78
N ARG A 4 -18.75 26.30 -11.57
CA ARG A 4 -17.88 25.84 -10.47
C ARG A 4 -18.66 26.13 -9.19
N GLU A 5 -19.20 25.10 -8.54
CA GLU A 5 -19.67 25.22 -7.17
C GLU A 5 -18.45 25.58 -6.33
N GLU A 6 -18.37 26.83 -5.91
CA GLU A 6 -17.35 27.26 -4.96
C GLU A 6 -17.65 26.58 -3.63
N PHE A 7 -16.85 25.57 -3.29
CA PHE A 7 -16.88 24.94 -1.97
C PHE A 7 -16.44 25.98 -0.93
N TYR A 8 -17.40 26.71 -0.36
CA TYR A 8 -17.21 27.54 0.83
C TYR A 8 -17.55 26.69 2.06
N PHE A 9 -16.58 26.52 2.94
CA PHE A 9 -16.81 25.81 4.20
C PHE A 9 -16.91 26.83 5.34
N HIS A 10 -18.08 26.90 5.98
CA HIS A 10 -18.26 27.66 7.20
C HIS A 10 -17.86 26.80 8.42
N PRO A 11 -17.26 27.36 9.48
CA PRO A 11 -16.91 26.59 10.68
C PRO A 11 -18.09 25.81 11.31
N GLN A 12 -19.33 26.22 11.03
CA GLN A 12 -20.55 25.54 11.48
C GLN A 12 -20.80 24.21 10.75
N ASP A 13 -20.25 24.05 9.55
CA ASP A 13 -20.42 22.87 8.70
C ASP A 13 -19.69 21.63 9.28
N SER A 14 -18.78 21.83 10.24
CA SER A 14 -18.07 20.73 10.92
C SER A 14 -19.00 19.82 11.72
N LYS A 15 -20.22 20.27 12.04
CA LYS A 15 -21.24 19.46 12.74
C LYS A 15 -21.83 18.37 11.85
N PHE A 16 -21.73 18.49 10.52
CA PHE A 16 -22.34 17.57 9.55
C PHE A 16 -21.38 16.47 9.07
N HIS A 17 -20.06 16.63 9.27
CA HIS A 17 -19.05 15.69 8.80
C HIS A 17 -18.23 15.12 9.96
N LYS A 18 -18.67 13.98 10.52
CA LYS A 18 -17.96 13.30 11.63
C LYS A 18 -16.58 12.75 11.24
N GLU A 19 -16.36 12.50 9.95
CA GLU A 19 -15.12 11.89 9.43
C GLU A 19 -14.11 12.94 8.92
N ILE A 20 -14.58 14.13 8.54
CA ILE A 20 -13.73 15.23 8.06
C ILE A 20 -13.46 16.15 9.24
N THR A 21 -12.19 16.34 9.56
CA THR A 21 -11.80 17.12 10.75
C THR A 21 -10.95 18.34 10.44
N VAL A 22 -10.64 18.55 9.16
CA VAL A 22 -9.78 19.62 8.67
C VAL A 22 -10.50 20.33 7.54
N PHE A 23 -10.66 21.63 7.68
CA PHE A 23 -11.42 22.45 6.74
C PHE A 23 -10.59 23.65 6.28
N PRO A 24 -10.28 23.77 4.98
CA PRO A 24 -9.52 24.92 4.48
C PRO A 24 -10.36 26.20 4.59
N ILE A 25 -9.72 27.31 4.95
CA ILE A 25 -10.35 28.63 5.02
C ILE A 25 -9.92 29.42 3.80
N LYS A 26 -10.87 29.73 2.92
CA LYS A 26 -10.69 30.59 1.74
C LYS A 26 -10.81 32.05 2.17
N ASN A 27 -9.75 32.83 1.95
CA ASN A 27 -9.74 34.27 2.16
C ASN A 27 -10.56 34.99 1.07
N GLU A 28 -10.81 36.29 1.24
CA GLU A 28 -11.57 37.13 0.28
C GLU A 28 -10.93 37.17 -1.12
N ASP A 29 -9.60 37.10 -1.19
CA ASP A 29 -8.83 37.05 -2.43
C ASP A 29 -8.80 35.64 -3.07
N GLY A 30 -9.49 34.67 -2.47
CA GLY A 30 -9.55 33.29 -2.92
C GLY A 30 -8.39 32.41 -2.44
N THR A 31 -7.39 32.97 -1.77
CA THR A 31 -6.24 32.21 -1.26
C THR A 31 -6.60 31.36 -0.05
N ILE A 32 -5.91 30.24 0.13
CA ILE A 32 -6.06 29.38 1.31
C ILE A 32 -4.73 29.42 2.09
N LEU A 33 -4.74 30.11 3.23
CA LEU A 33 -3.57 30.24 4.12
C LEU A 33 -3.79 29.61 5.49
N ARG A 34 -5.04 29.30 5.82
CA ARG A 34 -5.47 28.79 7.13
C ARG A 34 -6.40 27.60 6.96
N TYR A 35 -6.55 26.84 8.03
CA TYR A 35 -7.53 25.79 8.14
C TYR A 35 -8.12 25.74 9.55
N PHE A 36 -9.36 25.27 9.65
CA PHE A 36 -10.02 24.97 10.91
C PHE A 36 -9.88 23.47 11.22
N ASP A 37 -9.36 23.16 12.41
CA ASP A 37 -9.34 21.81 12.97
C ASP A 37 -10.54 21.64 13.92
N SER A 38 -11.49 20.80 13.54
CA SER A 38 -12.69 20.57 14.36
C SER A 38 -12.43 19.72 15.60
N LYS A 39 -11.36 18.91 15.64
CA LYS A 39 -10.98 18.17 16.85
C LYS A 39 -10.45 19.10 17.92
N GLY A 40 -9.64 20.08 17.52
CA GLY A 40 -9.11 21.11 18.40
C GLY A 40 -10.06 22.29 18.62
N SER A 41 -11.08 22.43 17.76
CA SER A 41 -11.93 23.62 17.63
C SER A 41 -11.11 24.91 17.50
N ARG A 42 -10.08 24.88 16.63
CA ARG A 42 -9.10 25.97 16.48
C ARG A 42 -8.71 26.19 15.03
N GLU A 43 -8.35 27.43 14.71
CA GLU A 43 -7.73 27.79 13.44
C GLU A 43 -6.21 27.66 13.51
N HIS A 44 -5.64 27.24 12.38
CA HIS A 44 -4.21 27.04 12.22
C HIS A 44 -3.75 27.63 10.89
N TYR A 45 -2.55 28.20 10.86
CA TYR A 45 -1.88 28.53 9.60
C TYR A 45 -1.38 27.26 8.92
N ILE A 46 -1.46 27.23 7.58
CA ILE A 46 -0.90 26.15 6.78
C ILE A 46 0.62 26.33 6.73
N LEU A 47 1.33 25.44 7.41
CA LEU A 47 2.78 25.43 7.43
C LEU A 47 3.35 24.69 6.21
N PRO A 48 4.57 25.03 5.74
CA PRO A 48 5.17 24.36 4.58
C PRO A 48 5.27 22.84 4.69
N ASN A 49 5.47 22.30 5.90
CA ASN A 49 5.52 20.86 6.17
C ASN A 49 4.14 20.17 6.08
N LYS A 50 3.05 20.91 5.86
CA LYS A 50 1.70 20.42 5.58
C LYS A 50 1.31 20.56 4.11
N ILE A 51 2.24 20.97 3.24
CA ILE A 51 1.99 21.17 1.81
C ILE A 51 2.75 20.10 1.02
N ILE A 52 2.07 19.50 0.03
CA ILE A 52 2.67 18.58 -0.94
C ILE A 52 2.33 19.01 -2.36
N SER A 53 3.20 18.69 -3.32
CA SER A 53 2.93 18.90 -4.74
C SER A 53 1.81 17.98 -5.24
N LYS A 54 0.98 18.46 -6.16
CA LYS A 54 0.02 17.61 -6.91
C LYS A 54 0.69 16.46 -7.67
N ASP A 55 1.98 16.62 -8.00
CA ASP A 55 2.75 15.64 -8.78
C ASP A 55 3.52 14.66 -7.87
N LEU A 56 3.28 14.70 -6.55
CA LEU A 56 3.86 13.75 -5.61
C LEU A 56 3.38 12.34 -5.93
N ASP A 57 4.32 11.41 -6.07
CA ASP A 57 3.99 10.02 -6.35
C ASP A 57 3.29 9.36 -5.14
N ILE A 58 2.44 8.37 -5.44
CA ILE A 58 1.65 7.67 -4.43
C ILE A 58 2.51 6.93 -3.39
N MET A 59 3.71 6.45 -3.75
CA MET A 59 4.59 5.80 -2.77
C MET A 59 5.05 6.81 -1.74
N SER A 60 5.58 7.95 -2.19
CA SER A 60 6.01 9.03 -1.31
C SER A 60 4.86 9.54 -0.44
N LEU A 61 3.65 9.68 -1.00
CA LEU A 61 2.47 10.08 -0.25
C LEU A 61 2.13 9.10 0.89
N ILE A 62 2.13 7.78 0.63
CA ILE A 62 1.91 6.74 1.65
C ILE A 62 2.92 6.87 2.79
N LYS A 63 4.22 7.07 2.47
CA LYS A 63 5.28 7.26 3.48
C LYS A 63 5.08 8.53 4.30
N MET A 64 4.68 9.62 3.67
CA MET A 64 4.49 10.91 4.35
C MET A 64 3.27 10.90 5.28
N LEU A 65 2.18 10.23 4.87
CA LEU A 65 0.97 10.06 5.67
C LEU A 65 1.17 9.11 6.86
N ASP A 66 2.28 8.37 6.95
CA ASP A 66 2.55 7.47 8.10
C ASP A 66 2.77 8.29 9.39
N ARG A 67 3.28 9.51 9.22
CA ARG A 67 3.62 10.46 10.29
C ARG A 67 2.63 11.62 10.39
N ASN A 68 1.72 11.75 9.43
CA ASN A 68 0.80 12.89 9.32
C ASN A 68 -0.59 12.41 8.90
N SER A 69 -1.64 12.94 9.51
CA SER A 69 -3.03 12.57 9.18
C SER A 69 -3.54 13.15 7.85
N PHE A 70 -2.92 14.23 7.35
CA PHE A 70 -3.32 14.92 6.13
C PHE A 70 -2.22 15.84 5.59
N PHE A 71 -2.39 16.26 4.34
CA PHE A 71 -1.63 17.33 3.67
C PHE A 71 -2.54 18.16 2.76
N PHE A 72 -2.19 19.43 2.57
CA PHE A 72 -2.72 20.29 1.52
C PHE A 72 -1.96 20.04 0.22
N VAL A 73 -2.67 19.98 -0.89
CA VAL A 73 -2.11 19.75 -2.22
C VAL A 73 -1.98 21.09 -2.95
N ILE A 74 -0.79 21.39 -3.46
CA ILE A 74 -0.51 22.62 -4.20
C ILE A 74 -0.33 22.38 -5.70
N HIS A 75 -0.94 23.25 -6.52
CA HIS A 75 -0.69 23.43 -7.94
C HIS A 75 -0.84 24.92 -8.30
N ALA A 76 0.24 25.69 -8.21
CA ALA A 76 0.26 27.17 -8.16
C ALA A 76 -0.47 27.76 -6.93
N GLU A 77 -1.64 27.23 -6.58
CA GLU A 77 -2.42 27.50 -5.37
C GLU A 77 -2.80 26.19 -4.67
N ILE A 78 -3.35 26.26 -3.45
CA ILE A 78 -3.87 25.07 -2.77
C ILE A 78 -5.14 24.62 -3.48
N VAL A 79 -5.11 23.42 -4.05
CA VAL A 79 -6.21 22.86 -4.86
C VAL A 79 -7.01 21.78 -4.13
N GLY A 80 -6.55 21.33 -2.97
CA GLY A 80 -7.26 20.31 -2.20
C GLY A 80 -6.51 19.83 -0.97
N ILE A 81 -7.07 18.80 -0.36
CA ILE A 81 -6.53 18.11 0.80
C ILE A 81 -6.48 16.62 0.47
N VAL A 82 -5.41 15.97 0.92
CA VAL A 82 -5.33 14.52 0.95
C VAL A 82 -5.19 14.05 2.40
N THR A 83 -5.91 13.00 2.74
CA THR A 83 -6.01 12.42 4.06
C THR A 83 -5.68 10.94 4.02
N VAL A 84 -5.53 10.32 5.19
CA VAL A 84 -5.36 8.87 5.27
C VAL A 84 -6.56 8.10 4.72
N ALA A 85 -7.78 8.64 4.83
CA ALA A 85 -8.99 8.02 4.29
C ALA A 85 -8.92 7.84 2.77
N ASP A 86 -8.21 8.73 2.06
CA ASP A 86 -8.00 8.63 0.61
C ASP A 86 -7.20 7.39 0.22
N LEU A 87 -6.37 6.85 1.12
CA LEU A 87 -5.62 5.62 0.88
C LEU A 87 -6.49 4.36 0.85
N ARG A 88 -7.74 4.44 1.34
CA ARG A 88 -8.70 3.33 1.28
C ARG A 88 -9.40 3.23 -0.08
N LYS A 89 -9.29 4.26 -0.94
CA LYS A 89 -9.96 4.35 -2.24
C LYS A 89 -9.44 3.30 -3.22
N GLY A 90 -10.28 2.94 -4.19
CA GLY A 90 -10.00 1.89 -5.17
C GLY A 90 -8.70 2.09 -5.96
N ALA A 91 -8.32 3.34 -6.25
CA ALA A 91 -7.08 3.66 -6.97
C ALA A 91 -5.82 3.18 -6.21
N VAL A 92 -5.77 3.36 -4.90
CA VAL A 92 -4.63 2.92 -4.07
C VAL A 92 -4.61 1.39 -3.94
N ARG A 93 -5.79 0.75 -3.88
CA ARG A 93 -5.89 -0.72 -3.93
C ARG A 93 -5.35 -1.28 -5.25
N MET A 94 -5.75 -0.68 -6.38
CA MET A 94 -5.26 -1.06 -7.70
C MET A 94 -3.74 -0.86 -7.82
N PHE A 95 -3.22 0.22 -7.26
CA PHE A 95 -1.78 0.45 -7.19
C PHE A 95 -1.05 -0.70 -6.48
N PHE A 96 -1.49 -1.11 -5.29
CA PHE A 96 -0.87 -2.25 -4.60
C PHE A 96 -1.07 -3.58 -5.31
N TYR A 97 -2.22 -3.79 -5.97
CA TYR A 97 -2.45 -4.97 -6.81
C TYR A 97 -1.36 -5.09 -7.89
N LEU A 98 -1.09 -4.00 -8.61
CA LEU A 98 -0.07 -3.98 -9.66
C LEU A 98 1.34 -4.23 -9.11
N LEU A 99 1.66 -3.68 -7.93
CA LEU A 99 2.94 -3.95 -7.27
C LEU A 99 3.10 -5.43 -6.91
N LEU A 100 2.08 -6.04 -6.33
CA LEU A 100 2.12 -7.44 -5.93
C LEU A 100 2.16 -8.37 -7.14
N TYR A 101 1.40 -8.07 -8.18
CA TYR A 101 1.43 -8.81 -9.44
C TYR A 101 2.82 -8.77 -10.09
N ARG A 102 3.46 -7.58 -10.10
CA ARG A 102 4.83 -7.43 -10.59
C ARG A 102 5.82 -8.26 -9.76
N LEU A 103 5.71 -8.19 -8.43
CA LEU A 103 6.54 -8.95 -7.52
C LEU A 103 6.37 -10.48 -7.70
N GLU A 104 5.13 -10.95 -7.83
CA GLU A 104 4.80 -12.36 -8.11
C GLU A 104 5.47 -12.83 -9.41
N ASN A 105 5.38 -12.04 -10.48
CA ASN A 105 6.07 -12.34 -11.75
C ASN A 105 7.61 -12.31 -11.64
N GLN A 106 8.17 -11.40 -10.84
CA GLN A 106 9.61 -11.38 -10.58
C GLN A 106 10.05 -12.63 -9.82
N MET A 107 9.30 -13.06 -8.80
CA MET A 107 9.58 -14.30 -8.08
C MET A 107 9.47 -15.52 -8.99
N LYS A 108 8.44 -15.58 -9.83
CA LYS A 108 8.29 -16.64 -10.84
C LYS A 108 9.52 -16.74 -11.73
N THR A 109 9.90 -15.62 -12.35
CA THR A 109 11.06 -15.55 -13.25
C THR A 109 12.34 -15.94 -12.52
N PHE A 110 12.53 -15.40 -11.32
CA PHE A 110 13.67 -15.68 -10.46
C PHE A 110 13.90 -17.19 -10.25
N PHE A 111 12.87 -17.94 -9.87
CA PHE A 111 12.99 -19.38 -9.65
C PHE A 111 13.12 -20.16 -10.95
N LYS A 112 12.32 -19.81 -11.97
CA LYS A 112 12.33 -20.49 -13.27
C LYS A 112 13.70 -20.47 -13.94
N GLU A 113 14.47 -19.40 -13.75
CA GLU A 113 15.82 -19.25 -14.31
C GLU A 113 16.91 -19.98 -13.51
N ARG A 114 16.65 -20.38 -12.25
CA ARG A 114 17.70 -20.80 -11.30
C ARG A 114 17.56 -22.22 -10.80
N ILE A 115 16.37 -22.80 -10.84
CA ILE A 115 16.12 -24.16 -10.35
C ILE A 115 15.14 -24.92 -11.24
N SER A 116 15.22 -26.26 -11.21
CA SER A 116 14.26 -27.12 -11.90
C SER A 116 12.90 -27.11 -11.19
N GLU A 117 11.86 -27.59 -11.90
CA GLU A 117 10.51 -27.71 -11.33
C GLU A 117 10.48 -28.68 -10.15
N GLU A 118 11.21 -29.81 -10.22
CA GLU A 118 11.30 -30.78 -9.14
C GLU A 118 11.87 -30.13 -7.88
N LYS A 119 12.95 -29.33 -8.05
CA LYS A 119 13.56 -28.62 -6.94
C LYS A 119 12.63 -27.56 -6.37
N PHE A 120 11.91 -26.83 -7.22
CA PHE A 120 10.93 -25.86 -6.76
C PHE A 120 9.81 -26.56 -5.96
N ILE A 121 9.30 -27.71 -6.42
CA ILE A 121 8.29 -28.49 -5.70
C ILE A 121 8.79 -28.92 -4.32
N GLU A 122 10.03 -29.37 -4.19
CA GLU A 122 10.63 -29.74 -2.89
C GLU A 122 10.66 -28.56 -1.91
N LEU A 123 11.00 -27.37 -2.42
CA LEU A 123 11.13 -26.15 -1.63
C LEU A 123 9.76 -25.56 -1.27
N ALA A 124 8.86 -25.44 -2.23
CA ALA A 124 7.57 -24.79 -2.09
C ALA A 124 6.53 -25.69 -1.39
N LYS A 125 6.61 -27.01 -1.60
CA LYS A 125 5.60 -28.01 -1.19
C LYS A 125 4.17 -27.54 -1.53
N PRO A 126 3.90 -27.26 -2.82
CA PRO A 126 2.66 -26.61 -3.24
C PRO A 126 1.44 -27.47 -2.94
N LYS A 127 0.34 -26.82 -2.56
CA LYS A 127 -0.91 -27.52 -2.18
C LYS A 127 -1.52 -28.32 -3.32
N CYS A 128 -1.33 -27.94 -4.59
CA CYS A 128 -1.88 -28.67 -5.74
C CYS A 128 -1.45 -30.15 -5.73
N ARG A 129 -0.19 -30.46 -5.37
CA ARG A 129 0.31 -31.84 -5.31
C ARG A 129 -0.28 -32.63 -4.13
N SER A 130 -0.58 -31.96 -3.01
CA SER A 130 -1.26 -32.60 -1.87
C SER A 130 -2.71 -33.03 -2.21
N GLN A 131 -3.27 -32.48 -3.28
CA GLN A 131 -4.61 -32.82 -3.78
C GLN A 131 -4.57 -33.80 -4.97
N ASN A 132 -3.43 -34.42 -5.27
CA ASN A 132 -3.23 -35.30 -6.43
C ASN A 132 -3.61 -34.68 -7.78
N LYS A 133 -3.63 -33.34 -7.88
CA LYS A 133 -3.80 -32.67 -9.17
C LYS A 133 -2.50 -32.77 -9.97
N VAL A 134 -2.63 -33.14 -11.23
CA VAL A 134 -1.57 -33.03 -12.23
C VAL A 134 -1.55 -31.58 -12.71
N TYR A 135 -0.36 -30.99 -12.83
CA TYR A 135 -0.20 -29.66 -13.42
C TYR A 135 -0.50 -29.76 -14.93
N GLU A 136 -1.40 -28.91 -15.41
CA GLU A 136 -1.76 -28.76 -16.82
C GLU A 136 -0.73 -27.90 -17.58
N LEU A 137 -0.04 -27.01 -16.86
CA LEU A 137 1.04 -26.15 -17.30
C LEU A 137 2.31 -26.41 -16.45
N SER A 138 3.32 -25.56 -16.61
CA SER A 138 4.48 -25.53 -15.71
C SER A 138 4.05 -25.26 -14.27
N VAL A 139 4.72 -25.90 -13.31
CA VAL A 139 4.52 -25.65 -11.87
C VAL A 139 4.62 -24.16 -11.53
N PHE A 140 5.50 -23.44 -12.22
CA PHE A 140 5.69 -22.00 -12.04
C PHE A 140 4.47 -21.17 -12.50
N GLU A 141 3.64 -21.67 -13.39
CA GLU A 141 2.44 -20.95 -13.86
C GLU A 141 1.22 -21.22 -12.96
N GLU A 142 1.19 -22.38 -12.29
CA GLU A 142 0.04 -22.79 -11.46
C GLU A 142 0.22 -22.56 -9.96
N CYS A 143 1.44 -22.32 -9.50
CA CYS A 143 1.68 -22.04 -8.09
C CYS A 143 1.20 -20.66 -7.67
N SER A 144 0.71 -20.57 -6.44
CA SER A 144 0.25 -19.32 -5.84
C SER A 144 1.42 -18.46 -5.36
N PHE A 145 1.18 -17.16 -5.20
CA PHE A 145 2.15 -16.25 -4.56
C PHE A 145 2.67 -16.74 -3.20
N TYR A 146 1.84 -17.45 -2.43
CA TYR A 146 2.25 -18.05 -1.16
C TYR A 146 3.35 -19.12 -1.36
N ASP A 147 3.20 -19.98 -2.37
CA ASP A 147 4.14 -21.06 -2.65
C ASP A 147 5.54 -20.50 -2.99
N TYR A 148 5.59 -19.36 -3.69
CA TYR A 148 6.83 -18.62 -3.96
C TYR A 148 7.51 -18.10 -2.70
N LEU A 149 6.75 -17.55 -1.75
CA LEU A 149 7.29 -17.08 -0.47
C LEU A 149 7.84 -18.26 0.37
N VAL A 150 7.17 -19.41 0.34
CA VAL A 150 7.64 -20.64 1.01
C VAL A 150 8.91 -21.16 0.35
N ALA A 151 8.95 -21.21 -0.99
CA ALA A 151 10.14 -21.62 -1.72
C ALA A 151 11.35 -20.75 -1.35
N LEU A 152 11.16 -19.43 -1.29
CA LEU A 152 12.21 -18.47 -0.95
C LEU A 152 12.76 -18.69 0.46
N LYS A 153 11.87 -18.94 1.43
CA LYS A 153 12.26 -19.28 2.81
C LYS A 153 13.15 -20.52 2.87
N ASN A 154 12.83 -21.51 2.06
CA ASN A 154 13.53 -22.80 2.03
C ASN A 154 14.76 -22.80 1.10
N TYR A 155 14.96 -21.75 0.30
CA TYR A 155 16.06 -21.71 -0.66
C TYR A 155 17.35 -21.15 -0.04
N ASP A 156 18.26 -22.04 0.37
CA ASP A 156 19.50 -21.67 1.07
C ASP A 156 20.43 -20.79 0.24
N ALA A 157 20.51 -21.00 -1.08
CA ALA A 157 21.37 -20.19 -1.96
C ALA A 157 20.99 -18.71 -1.95
N PHE A 158 19.69 -18.40 -1.92
CA PHE A 158 19.20 -17.01 -1.83
C PHE A 158 19.60 -16.37 -0.49
N LYS A 159 19.42 -17.11 0.61
CA LYS A 159 19.78 -16.64 1.96
C LYS A 159 21.27 -16.37 2.08
N GLN A 160 22.10 -17.31 1.63
CA GLN A 160 23.57 -17.18 1.67
C GLN A 160 24.05 -15.99 0.84
N LYS A 161 23.51 -15.80 -0.37
CA LYS A 161 23.90 -14.70 -1.25
C LYS A 161 23.67 -13.32 -0.65
N HIS A 162 22.58 -13.15 0.10
CA HIS A 162 22.23 -11.86 0.70
C HIS A 162 22.60 -11.75 2.18
N GLY A 163 23.26 -12.76 2.76
CA GLY A 163 23.57 -12.80 4.20
C GLY A 163 22.33 -12.80 5.09
N LEU A 164 21.23 -13.40 4.63
CA LEU A 164 19.93 -13.38 5.32
C LEU A 164 19.73 -14.63 6.18
N SER A 165 19.13 -14.45 7.34
CA SER A 165 18.61 -15.53 8.17
C SER A 165 17.20 -15.95 7.74
N ILE A 166 16.70 -17.06 8.28
CA ILE A 166 15.30 -17.47 8.08
C ILE A 166 14.33 -16.40 8.60
N ARG A 167 14.66 -15.73 9.71
CA ARG A 167 13.82 -14.67 10.30
C ARG A 167 13.69 -13.47 9.37
N ASP A 168 14.77 -13.14 8.64
CA ASP A 168 14.75 -12.06 7.66
C ASP A 168 13.84 -12.40 6.47
N ILE A 169 13.70 -13.67 6.10
CA ILE A 169 12.74 -14.07 5.05
C ILE A 169 11.31 -14.11 5.59
N GLU A 170 11.12 -14.55 6.83
CA GLU A 170 9.80 -14.59 7.48
C GLU A 170 9.16 -13.20 7.58
N GLN A 171 9.96 -12.12 7.56
CA GLN A 171 9.44 -10.76 7.48
C GLN A 171 8.61 -10.51 6.22
N PHE A 172 8.73 -11.30 5.15
CA PHE A 172 7.91 -11.23 3.93
C PHE A 172 6.65 -12.09 3.98
N GLY A 173 6.47 -12.92 5.01
CA GLY A 173 5.29 -13.77 5.21
C GLY A 173 4.00 -12.98 5.52
N GLY A 174 2.89 -13.28 4.85
CA GLY A 174 1.65 -12.49 4.96
C GLY A 174 1.48 -11.45 3.85
N LEU A 175 2.48 -11.28 2.95
CA LEU A 175 2.25 -10.57 1.68
C LEU A 175 1.20 -11.29 0.82
N ASP A 176 1.11 -12.62 0.91
CA ASP A 176 0.04 -13.43 0.32
C ASP A 176 -1.35 -13.07 0.87
N LYS A 177 -1.46 -12.86 2.19
CA LYS A 177 -2.70 -12.44 2.84
C LYS A 177 -3.09 -11.03 2.41
N PHE A 178 -2.11 -10.12 2.34
CA PHE A 178 -2.33 -8.76 1.83
C PHE A 178 -2.79 -8.76 0.38
N ARG A 179 -2.15 -9.56 -0.47
CA ARG A 179 -2.52 -9.80 -1.88
C ARG A 179 -3.96 -10.27 -2.00
N ASN A 180 -4.36 -11.27 -1.21
CA ASN A 180 -5.72 -11.77 -1.21
C ASN A 180 -6.74 -10.74 -0.71
N TRP A 181 -6.38 -9.96 0.32
CA TRP A 181 -7.22 -8.90 0.84
C TRP A 181 -7.46 -7.78 -0.19
N ILE A 182 -6.45 -7.40 -0.97
CA ILE A 182 -6.60 -6.43 -2.07
C ILE A 182 -7.51 -6.97 -3.18
N MET A 183 -7.33 -8.25 -3.55
CA MET A 183 -8.07 -8.87 -4.65
C MET A 183 -9.52 -9.22 -4.34
N HIS A 184 -9.86 -9.40 -3.06
CA HIS A 184 -11.19 -9.77 -2.63
C HIS A 184 -11.75 -8.75 -1.63
N PRO A 185 -12.06 -7.53 -2.08
CA PRO A 185 -12.53 -6.47 -1.20
C PRO A 185 -13.87 -6.78 -0.52
N SER A 186 -14.70 -7.68 -1.09
CA SER A 186 -15.93 -8.16 -0.46
C SER A 186 -15.70 -9.20 0.64
N ARG A 187 -14.48 -9.76 0.75
CA ARG A 187 -14.06 -10.64 1.84
C ARG A 187 -13.37 -9.82 2.95
N GLU A 188 -14.05 -8.79 3.44
CA GLU A 188 -13.63 -7.99 4.60
C GLU A 188 -13.39 -8.84 5.88
N GLU A 189 -13.72 -10.14 5.84
CA GLU A 189 -13.44 -11.12 6.88
C GLU A 189 -11.97 -11.49 7.08
N VAL A 190 -11.04 -11.03 6.23
CA VAL A 190 -9.65 -10.90 6.69
C VAL A 190 -9.62 -9.72 7.66
N LYS A 191 -10.09 -9.97 8.89
CA LYS A 191 -10.06 -9.08 10.06
C LYS A 191 -8.61 -8.70 10.38
N VAL A 192 -7.98 -7.89 9.53
CA VAL A 192 -6.95 -6.99 10.04
C VAL A 192 -7.78 -6.01 10.87
N LYS A 193 -7.78 -6.22 12.21
CA LYS A 193 -8.38 -5.26 13.15
C LYS A 193 -7.61 -3.96 12.97
N ILE A 194 -8.13 -3.11 12.11
CA ILE A 194 -7.63 -1.78 11.82
C ILE A 194 -8.68 -0.86 12.41
N ASP A 195 -8.45 -0.48 13.65
CA ASP A 195 -9.42 0.25 14.47
C ASP A 195 -9.31 1.76 14.20
N SER A 196 -8.32 2.19 13.40
CA SER A 196 -8.15 3.59 12.98
C SER A 196 -7.53 3.76 11.59
N ASP A 197 -7.74 4.94 10.98
CA ASP A 197 -7.06 5.35 9.74
C ASP A 197 -5.54 5.31 9.85
N LEU A 198 -4.98 5.73 10.99
CA LEU A 198 -3.53 5.74 11.19
C LEU A 198 -2.95 4.31 11.17
N GLU A 199 -3.66 3.34 11.76
CA GLU A 199 -3.28 1.93 11.68
C GLU A 199 -3.39 1.38 10.26
N TYR A 200 -4.40 1.81 9.51
CA TYR A 200 -4.55 1.45 8.10
C TYR A 200 -3.33 1.87 7.28
N ASN A 201 -2.91 3.13 7.44
CA ASN A 201 -1.77 3.61 6.70
C ASN A 201 -0.46 2.97 7.14
N ARG A 202 -0.23 2.83 8.46
CA ARG A 202 0.94 2.09 8.97
C ARG A 202 1.02 0.68 8.39
N TYR A 203 -0.13 0.02 8.25
CA TYR A 203 -0.21 -1.29 7.62
C TYR A 203 0.19 -1.20 6.14
N LEU A 204 -0.39 -0.29 5.35
CA LEU A 204 -0.03 -0.10 3.93
C LEU A 204 1.45 0.26 3.74
N PHE A 205 1.99 1.17 4.53
CA PHE A 205 3.40 1.55 4.52
C PHE A 205 4.29 0.34 4.80
N LYS A 206 3.95 -0.47 5.81
CA LYS A 206 4.66 -1.72 6.11
C LYS A 206 4.62 -2.69 4.93
N GLN A 207 3.49 -2.83 4.23
CA GLN A 207 3.43 -3.69 3.05
C GLN A 207 4.28 -3.15 1.89
N LEU A 208 4.22 -1.83 1.64
CA LEU A 208 5.02 -1.17 0.62
C LEU A 208 6.52 -1.39 0.87
N ASP A 209 6.99 -1.20 2.10
CA ASP A 209 8.39 -1.41 2.49
C ASP A 209 8.82 -2.87 2.27
N ARG A 210 7.97 -3.84 2.64
CA ARG A 210 8.25 -5.27 2.44
C ARG A 210 8.32 -5.64 0.96
N ILE A 211 7.42 -5.10 0.13
CA ILE A 211 7.43 -5.30 -1.32
C ILE A 211 8.73 -4.72 -1.90
N GLN A 212 9.06 -3.45 -1.59
CA GLN A 212 10.26 -2.79 -2.12
C GLN A 212 11.56 -3.51 -1.72
N LYS A 213 11.65 -3.97 -0.46
CA LYS A 213 12.78 -4.76 0.03
C LYS A 213 12.92 -6.07 -0.74
N LEU A 214 11.83 -6.81 -0.89
CA LEU A 214 11.88 -8.09 -1.59
C LEU A 214 12.20 -7.93 -3.09
N GLU A 215 11.62 -6.93 -3.76
CA GLU A 215 11.98 -6.60 -5.15
C GLU A 215 13.47 -6.26 -5.29
N THR A 216 14.04 -5.53 -4.33
CA THR A 216 15.47 -5.19 -4.33
C THR A 216 16.35 -6.43 -4.18
N LEU A 217 15.98 -7.34 -3.26
CA LEU A 217 16.70 -8.59 -3.08
C LEU A 217 16.66 -9.45 -4.34
N LEU A 218 15.50 -9.57 -4.99
CA LEU A 218 15.35 -10.38 -6.21
C LEU A 218 16.12 -9.84 -7.41
N LYS A 219 16.31 -8.51 -7.51
CA LYS A 219 17.08 -7.87 -8.60
C LYS A 219 18.58 -8.03 -8.47
N ASN A 220 19.09 -8.09 -7.24
CA ASN A 220 20.54 -8.11 -6.97
C ASN A 220 21.11 -9.55 -7.03
N ILE A 221 20.62 -10.37 -7.98
CA ILE A 221 20.98 -11.79 -8.11
C ILE A 221 21.53 -12.14 -9.47
#